data_AF-A0A849FLB4-F1
#
_entry.id   AF-A0A849FLB4-F1
#
_cell.length_a   1.000
_cell.length_b   1.000
_cell.length_c   1.000
_cell.angle_alpha   90.00
_cell.angle_beta   90.00
_cell.angle_gamma   90.00
#
_symmetry.space_group_name_H-M   'P 1'
#
loop_
_entity.id
_entity.type
_entity.pdbx_description
1 polymer ?
#
loop_
_entity_poly.entity_id
_entity_poly.type
_entity_poly.pdbx_seq_one_letter_code
_entity_poly.pdbx_strand_id
1 'polypeptide(L)'
;MTKIVLVRDLELGIGIVVPQKTMVWHEHYVTDRKVESNLYTQTKTENENVINYAGFGCKKSSRFNNNKKWDFYLTTFSDCLRNSFQVTVKLFMI
;
A
#
# COMPACT_ATOMS: atom_id res chain seq x y z
N MET A 1 5.58 -7.95 6.03
CA MET A 1 5.28 -6.56 5.66
C MET A 1 4.41 -5.90 6.73
N THR A 2 4.48 -4.57 6.85
CA THR A 2 3.61 -3.72 7.67
C THR A 2 2.76 -2.86 6.74
N LYS A 3 1.45 -2.78 7.00
CA LYS A 3 0.49 -1.98 6.23
C LYS A 3 0.01 -0.80 7.04
N ILE A 4 0.00 0.39 6.45
CA ILE A 4 -0.72 1.57 6.96
C ILE A 4 -1.75 2.00 5.92
N VAL A 5 -2.96 2.31 6.37
CA VAL A 5 -4.07 2.67 5.49
C VAL A 5 -4.70 3.96 5.97
N LEU A 6 -4.82 4.91 5.06
CA LEU A 6 -5.66 6.08 5.21
C LEU A 6 -6.95 5.87 4.42
N VAL A 7 -8.07 5.80 5.14
CA VAL A 7 -9.38 5.54 4.56
C VAL A 7 -10.33 6.68 4.91
N ARG A 8 -10.91 7.34 3.90
CA ARG A 8 -11.97 8.34 4.09
C ARG A 8 -13.08 8.14 3.07
N ASP A 9 -14.29 7.78 3.54
CA ASP A 9 -15.62 7.78 2.88
C ASP A 9 -15.73 7.48 1.36
N LEU A 10 -14.74 6.77 0.79
CA LEU A 10 -14.72 6.16 -0.54
C LEU A 10 -14.82 7.09 -1.75
N GLU A 11 -14.14 8.23 -1.77
CA GLU A 11 -13.67 8.74 -3.08
C GLU A 11 -12.30 8.16 -3.45
N LEU A 12 -11.38 8.14 -2.49
CA LEU A 12 -10.02 7.66 -2.65
C LEU A 12 -9.51 7.07 -1.33
N GLY A 13 -9.15 5.79 -1.31
CA GLY A 13 -8.40 5.16 -0.22
C GLY A 13 -6.93 5.14 -0.57
N ILE A 14 -6.07 5.57 0.35
CA ILE A 14 -4.60 5.59 0.17
C ILE A 14 -4.02 4.53 1.10
N GLY A 15 -3.02 3.80 0.64
CA GLY A 15 -2.34 2.80 1.44
C GLY A 15 -0.87 2.71 1.10
N ILE A 16 -0.09 2.34 2.10
CA ILE A 16 1.32 2.06 1.96
C ILE A 16 1.66 0.74 2.66
N VAL A 17 2.47 -0.06 2.01
CA VAL A 17 3.02 -1.30 2.56
C VAL A 17 4.54 -1.17 2.56
N VAL A 18 5.16 -1.51 3.68
CA VAL A 18 6.62 -1.46 3.88
C VAL A 18 7.12 -2.77 4.50
N PRO A 19 8.43 -3.07 4.45
CA PRO A 19 9.00 -4.19 5.20
C PRO A 19 8.69 -4.12 6.70
N GLN A 20 8.70 -5.29 7.36
CA GLN A 20 8.46 -5.31 8.81
C GLN A 20 9.58 -4.57 9.53
N LYS A 21 9.23 -3.86 10.60
CA LYS A 21 10.18 -3.11 11.45
C LYS A 21 10.89 -1.95 10.74
N THR A 22 10.48 -1.56 9.53
CA THR A 22 11.04 -0.37 8.85
C THR A 22 10.21 0.88 9.01
N MET A 23 8.90 0.76 9.25
CA MET A 23 8.04 1.89 9.60
C MET A 23 8.51 2.48 10.94
N VAL A 24 8.95 3.74 10.92
CA VAL A 24 9.35 4.48 12.13
C VAL A 24 8.17 5.27 12.65
N TRP A 25 7.45 5.93 11.75
CA TRP A 25 6.35 6.81 12.10
C TRP A 25 5.41 7.02 10.92
N HIS A 26 4.15 7.32 11.20
CA HIS A 26 3.18 7.74 10.19
C HIS A 26 2.17 8.74 10.77
N GLU A 27 1.63 9.58 9.90
CA GLU A 27 0.57 10.54 10.26
C GLU A 27 -0.51 10.57 9.19
N HIS A 28 -1.75 10.65 9.68
CA HIS A 28 -2.94 10.85 8.87
C HIS A 28 -3.35 12.31 8.95
N TYR A 29 -3.08 13.07 7.89
CA TYR A 29 -3.62 14.41 7.75
C TYR A 29 -4.98 14.33 7.07
N VAL A 30 -6.04 14.40 7.88
CA VAL A 30 -7.43 14.26 7.41
C VAL A 30 -8.07 15.63 7.31
N THR A 31 -8.70 15.92 6.17
CA THR A 31 -9.42 17.18 5.94
C THR A 31 -10.82 16.90 5.44
N ASP A 32 -11.73 17.84 5.67
CA ASP A 32 -13.10 17.71 5.15
C ASP A 32 -13.22 17.98 3.65
N ARG A 33 -12.20 18.63 3.08
CA ARG A 33 -12.11 18.98 1.68
C ARG A 33 -11.89 17.75 0.79
N LYS A 34 -12.41 17.83 -0.42
CA LYS A 34 -12.42 16.74 -1.39
C LYS A 34 -10.99 16.43 -1.86
N VAL A 35 -10.50 15.20 -1.63
CA VAL A 35 -9.21 14.68 -2.13
C VAL A 35 -7.99 15.50 -1.61
N GLU A 36 -8.10 16.13 -0.42
CA GLU A 36 -7.00 16.87 0.23
C GLU A 36 -6.46 16.20 1.51
N SER A 37 -6.77 14.93 1.72
CA SER A 37 -6.22 14.16 2.84
C SER A 37 -4.93 13.46 2.44
N ASN A 38 -3.93 13.42 3.34
CA ASN A 38 -2.60 12.90 3.06
C ASN A 38 -2.17 11.86 4.09
N LEU A 39 -1.37 10.90 3.62
CA LEU A 39 -0.68 9.91 4.46
C LEU A 39 0.82 10.19 4.43
N TYR A 40 1.36 10.66 5.55
CA TYR A 40 2.79 10.87 5.72
C TYR A 40 3.40 9.65 6.40
N THR A 41 4.57 9.22 5.91
CA THR A 41 5.29 8.08 6.49
C THR A 41 6.78 8.36 6.57
N GLN A 42 7.39 7.96 7.67
CA GLN A 42 8.82 7.88 7.85
C GLN A 42 9.23 6.41 7.91
N THR A 43 10.14 6.03 7.02
CA THR A 43 10.62 4.65 6.89
C THR A 43 12.14 4.65 7.00
N LYS A 44 12.70 3.74 7.78
CA LYS A 44 14.16 3.56 7.85
C LYS A 44 14.68 2.90 6.55
N THR A 45 15.95 3.11 6.25
CA THR A 45 16.62 2.42 5.13
C THR A 45 16.98 0.99 5.50
N GLU A 46 16.98 0.11 4.51
CA GLU A 46 17.56 -1.23 4.55
C GLU A 46 18.56 -1.33 3.39
N ASN A 47 19.82 -1.65 3.70
CA ASN A 47 20.91 -1.66 2.71
C ASN A 47 20.94 -0.39 1.85
N GLU A 48 20.91 0.77 2.52
CA GLU A 48 20.92 2.11 1.88
C GLU A 48 19.68 2.43 1.00
N ASN A 49 18.69 1.54 0.95
CA ASN A 49 17.48 1.72 0.14
C ASN A 49 16.24 1.88 1.02
N VAL A 50 15.25 2.63 0.54
CA VAL A 50 13.91 2.65 1.13
C VAL A 50 13.00 1.79 0.25
N ILE A 51 12.44 0.73 0.83
CA ILE A 51 11.46 -0.12 0.16
C ILE A 51 10.06 0.32 0.61
N ASN A 52 9.26 0.84 -0.31
CA ASN A 52 7.86 1.16 -0.08
C ASN A 52 6.99 0.76 -1.28
N TYR A 53 5.72 0.46 -0.99
CA TYR A 53 4.70 0.20 -2.00
C TYR A 53 3.50 1.07 -1.69
N ALA A 54 3.35 2.17 -2.44
CA ALA A 54 2.21 3.07 -2.31
C ALA A 54 1.15 2.73 -3.36
N GLY A 55 -0.12 2.78 -2.96
CA GLY A 55 -1.23 2.51 -3.85
C GLY A 55 -2.51 3.23 -3.43
N PHE A 56 -3.46 3.29 -4.35
CA PHE A 56 -4.76 3.89 -4.09
C PHE A 56 -5.91 3.02 -4.63
N GLY A 57 -7.02 3.03 -3.90
CA GLY A 57 -8.29 2.44 -4.30
C GLY A 57 -9.33 3.53 -4.56
N CYS A 58 -9.95 3.53 -5.73
CA CYS A 58 -11.03 4.49 -6.05
C CYS A 58 -12.37 3.76 -6.17
N LYS A 59 -13.44 4.33 -5.60
CA LYS A 59 -14.79 3.76 -5.69
C LYS A 59 -15.32 3.71 -7.13
N LYS A 60 -14.89 4.65 -7.98
CA LYS A 60 -15.29 4.72 -9.39
C LYS A 60 -14.75 3.57 -10.23
N SER A 61 -13.65 2.92 -9.81
CA SER A 61 -13.02 1.84 -10.58
C SER A 61 -13.69 0.46 -10.41
N SER A 62 -14.86 0.42 -9.74
CA SER A 62 -15.69 -0.75 -9.39
C SER A 62 -15.03 -1.87 -8.56
N ARG A 63 -13.70 -1.99 -8.59
CA ARG A 63 -12.89 -2.95 -7.82
C ARG A 63 -12.88 -2.68 -6.31
N PHE A 64 -12.88 -1.42 -5.89
CA PHE A 64 -12.77 -1.05 -4.48
C PHE A 64 -13.92 -0.14 -4.06
N ASN A 65 -15.12 -0.70 -4.04
CA ASN A 65 -16.35 0.04 -3.77
C ASN A 65 -16.66 0.26 -2.28
N ASN A 66 -15.87 -0.32 -1.38
CA ASN A 66 -15.95 -0.04 0.05
C ASN A 66 -14.58 -0.19 0.77
N ASN A 67 -14.51 0.38 1.99
CA ASN A 67 -13.32 0.42 2.83
C ASN A 67 -12.79 -0.98 3.16
N LYS A 68 -13.70 -1.93 3.43
CA LYS A 68 -13.34 -3.32 3.76
C LYS A 68 -12.65 -4.02 2.60
N LYS A 69 -13.09 -3.81 1.36
CA LYS A 69 -12.46 -4.39 0.17
C LYS A 69 -11.07 -3.82 -0.07
N TRP A 70 -10.91 -2.50 0.12
CA TRP A 70 -9.60 -1.86 0.01
C TRP A 70 -8.63 -2.37 1.09
N ASP A 71 -9.09 -2.43 2.33
CA ASP A 71 -8.29 -2.96 3.44
C ASP A 71 -7.89 -4.42 3.20
N PHE A 72 -8.84 -5.25 2.78
CA PHE A 72 -8.62 -6.66 2.42
C PHE A 72 -7.60 -6.83 1.29
N TYR A 73 -7.70 -6.02 0.24
CA TYR A 73 -6.72 -6.03 -0.86
C TYR A 73 -5.32 -5.72 -0.34
N LEU A 74 -5.15 -4.66 0.46
CA LEU A 74 -3.83 -4.32 0.99
C LEU A 74 -3.29 -5.38 1.96
N THR A 75 -4.16 -6.04 2.75
CA THR A 75 -3.76 -7.20 3.57
C THR A 75 -3.23 -8.32 2.67
N THR A 76 -3.99 -8.68 1.64
CA THR A 76 -3.62 -9.74 0.71
C THR A 76 -2.31 -9.42 0.00
N PHE A 77 -2.15 -8.18 -0.48
CA PHE A 77 -0.92 -7.70 -1.10
C PHE A 77 0.27 -7.75 -0.13
N SER A 78 0.10 -7.30 1.11
CA SER A 78 1.10 -7.40 2.18
C SER A 78 1.51 -8.85 2.46
N ASP A 79 0.55 -9.79 2.43
CA ASP A 79 0.81 -11.21 2.63
C ASP A 79 1.54 -11.85 1.45
N CYS A 80 1.16 -11.52 0.21
CA CYS A 80 1.86 -11.94 -1.00
C CYS A 80 3.31 -11.45 -1.03
N LEU A 81 3.55 -10.20 -0.62
CA LEU A 81 4.88 -9.62 -0.51
C LEU A 81 5.74 -10.30 0.57
N ARG A 82 5.13 -10.75 1.68
CA ARG A 82 5.86 -11.50 2.72
C ARG A 82 6.31 -12.87 2.22
N ASN A 83 5.54 -13.50 1.34
CA ASN A 83 5.79 -14.83 0.79
C ASN A 83 6.03 -14.75 -0.72
N SER A 84 6.94 -13.86 -1.15
CA SER A 84 7.15 -13.61 -2.58
C SER A 84 7.83 -14.81 -3.24
N PHE A 85 7.22 -15.35 -4.30
CA PHE A 85 7.86 -16.33 -5.18
C PHE A 85 8.56 -15.60 -6.32
N GLN A 86 9.85 -15.85 -6.49
CA GLN A 86 10.60 -15.36 -7.63
C GLN A 86 10.49 -16.39 -8.77
N VAL A 87 9.90 -15.99 -9.88
CA VAL A 87 9.81 -16.82 -11.08
C VAL A 87 10.85 -16.33 -12.09
N THR A 88 11.76 -17.24 -12.48
CA THR A 88 12.75 -16.96 -13.52
C THR A 88 12.30 -17.62 -14.81
N VAL A 89 11.93 -16.81 -15.80
CA VAL A 89 11.60 -17.31 -17.15
C VAL A 89 12.90 -17.50 -17.91
N LYS A 90 13.19 -18.73 -18.37
CA LYS A 90 14.24 -18.97 -19.35
C LYS A 90 13.61 -18.96 -20.75
N LEU A 91 13.97 -17.97 -21.56
CA LEU A 91 13.66 -18.01 -22.99
C LEU A 91 14.59 -19.04 -23.64
N PHE A 92 14.03 -20.12 -24.15
CA PHE A 92 14.73 -20.97 -25.10
C PHE A 92 14.47 -20.41 -26.50
N MET A 93 15.52 -19.91 -27.15
CA MET A 93 15.48 -19.60 -28.57
C MET A 93 15.51 -20.94 -29.33
N ILE A 94 14.50 -21.17 -30.16
CA ILE A 94 14.40 -22.31 -31.08
C ILE A 94 15.10 -21.92 -32.39
#